data_AF-A0A2A4VKG8-F1
#
_entry.id   AF-A0A2A4VKG8-F1
#
_cell.length_a   1.000
_cell.length_b   1.000
_cell.length_c   1.000
_cell.angle_alpha   90.00
_cell.angle_beta   90.00
_cell.angle_gamma   90.00
#
_symmetry.space_group_name_H-M   'P 1'
#
loop_
_entity.id
_entity.type
_entity.pdbx_description
1 polymer ?
#
loop_
_entity_poly.entity_id
_entity_poly.type
_entity_poly.pdbx_seq_one_letter_code
_entity_poly.pdbx_strand_id
1 'polypeptide(L)' 'MCLKSSSEFLQLETWLNILIITYKDHPNCGLAKTINYYLSRLLHHDDISFCGEKRCDYLLMQKYWRWQSRN' A
#
# COMPACT_ATOMS: atom_id res chain seq x y z
N MET A 1 -14.79 -14.35 12.09
CA MET A 1 -15.61 -14.05 10.90
C MET A 1 -14.82 -13.08 10.04
N CYS A 2 -14.48 -13.44 8.81
CA CYS A 2 -13.78 -12.54 7.89
C CYS A 2 -14.84 -11.61 7.29
N LEU A 3 -14.96 -10.39 7.83
CA LEU A 3 -15.78 -9.35 7.21
C LEU A 3 -15.21 -9.12 5.82
N LYS A 4 -16.05 -9.21 4.78
CA LYS A 4 -15.64 -8.90 3.41
C LYS A 4 -15.04 -7.49 3.42
N SER A 5 -13.81 -7.36 2.94
CA SER A 5 -13.18 -6.06 2.73
C SER A 5 -14.10 -5.19 1.88
N SER A 6 -14.22 -3.92 2.27
CA SER A 6 -14.98 -2.94 1.50
C SER A 6 -14.44 -2.85 0.07
N SER A 7 -15.31 -2.44 -0.85
CA SER A 7 -14.91 -2.19 -2.25
C SER A 7 -13.82 -1.11 -2.33
N GLU A 8 -13.79 -0.14 -1.40
CA GLU A 8 -12.72 0.86 -1.33
C GLU A 8 -11.38 0.22 -0.99
N PHE A 9 -11.33 -0.67 0.01
CA PHE A 9 -10.09 -1.35 0.38
C PHE A 9 -9.51 -2.15 -0.79
N LEU A 10 -10.35 -2.90 -1.50
CA LEU A 10 -9.93 -3.68 -2.68
C LEU A 10 -9.45 -2.78 -3.83
N GLN A 11 -10.10 -1.63 -4.04
CA GLN A 11 -9.66 -0.64 -5.03
C GLN A 11 -8.31 -0.05 -4.64
N LEU A 12 -8.07 0.25 -3.36
CA LEU A 12 -6.78 0.72 -2.86
C LEU A 12 -5.68 -0.34 -3.07
N GLU A 13 -5.94 -1.61 -2.78
CA GLU A 13 -5.00 -2.72 -3.06
C GLU A 13 -4.69 -2.81 -4.57
N THR A 14 -5.70 -2.71 -5.42
CA THR A 14 -5.54 -2.78 -6.88
C THR A 14 -4.69 -1.63 -7.41
N TRP A 15 -4.99 -0.40 -6.98
CA TRP A 15 -4.21 0.77 -7.35
C TRP A 15 -2.76 0.68 -6.85
N LEU A 16 -2.56 0.21 -5.62
CA LEU A 16 -1.23 -0.01 -5.06
C LEU A 16 -0.42 -0.99 -5.92
N ASN A 17 -1.02 -2.09 -6.37
CA ASN A 17 -0.36 -3.06 -7.22
C ASN A 17 0.03 -2.47 -8.59
N ILE A 18 -0.87 -1.72 -9.24
CA ILE A 18 -0.58 -1.03 -10.50
C ILE A 18 0.62 -0.10 -10.33
N LEU A 19 0.64 0.71 -9.27
CA LEU A 19 1.74 1.64 -9.01
C LEU A 19 3.08 0.93 -8.80
N ILE A 20 3.08 -0.20 -8.10
CA ILE A 20 4.30 -1.00 -7.87
C ILE A 20 4.81 -1.59 -9.19
N ILE A 21 3.92 -2.12 -10.03
CA ILE A 21 4.28 -2.63 -11.37
C ILE A 21 4.84 -1.50 -12.22
N THR A 22 4.17 -0.34 -12.27
CA THR A 22 4.67 0.83 -13.01
C THR A 22 6.02 1.31 -12.50
N TYR A 23 6.25 1.30 -11.18
CA TYR A 23 7.54 1.67 -10.60
C TYR A 23 8.66 0.70 -11.01
N LYS A 24 8.36 -0.59 -11.15
CA LYS A 24 9.34 -1.60 -11.58
C LYS A 24 9.89 -1.29 -12.98
N ASP A 25 9.03 -0.84 -13.89
CA ASP A 25 9.43 -0.51 -15.26
C ASP A 25 10.00 0.92 -15.38
N HIS A 26 9.49 1.85 -14.57
CA HIS A 26 9.85 3.27 -14.59
C HIS A 26 10.10 3.81 -13.18
N PRO A 27 11.22 3.42 -12.54
CA PRO A 27 11.51 3.80 -11.17
C PRO A 27 11.69 5.32 -11.08
N ASN A 28 10.83 5.96 -10.29
CA ASN A 28 10.97 7.38 -10.02
C ASN A 28 10.49 7.74 -8.60
N CYS A 29 11.10 8.79 -8.05
CA CYS A 29 10.83 9.26 -6.70
C CYS A 29 9.36 9.68 -6.50
N GLY A 30 8.72 10.22 -7.53
CA GLY A 30 7.29 10.58 -7.51
C GLY A 30 6.39 9.37 -7.27
N LEU A 31 6.60 8.28 -8.02
CA LEU A 31 5.88 7.02 -7.85
C LEU A 31 6.16 6.40 -6.47
N ALA A 32 7.40 6.42 -5.99
CA ALA A 32 7.72 5.94 -4.64
C ALA A 32 6.95 6.72 -3.55
N LYS A 33 6.84 8.05 -3.68
CA LYS A 33 6.02 8.90 -2.79
C LYS A 33 4.54 8.54 -2.87
N THR A 34 4.01 8.35 -4.08
CA THR A 34 2.63 7.96 -4.31
C THR A 34 2.33 6.58 -3.72
N ILE A 35 3.20 5.59 -3.92
CA ILE A 35 3.06 4.25 -3.32
C ILE A 35 3.05 4.33 -1.79
N ASN A 36 3.97 5.09 -1.19
CA ASN A 36 4.00 5.31 0.26
C ASN A 36 2.72 6.01 0.77
N TYR A 37 2.15 6.93 0.00
CA TYR A 37 0.86 7.57 0.32
C TYR A 37 -0.29 6.55 0.34
N TYR A 38 -0.42 5.71 -0.70
CA TYR A 38 -1.47 4.68 -0.76
C TYR A 38 -1.31 3.63 0.34
N LEU A 39 -0.08 3.19 0.65
CA LEU A 39 0.19 2.31 1.79
C LEU A 39 -0.26 2.94 3.12
N SER A 40 0.03 4.23 3.30
CA SER A 40 -0.41 4.95 4.50
C SER A 40 -1.94 5.01 4.59
N ARG A 41 -2.63 5.27 3.48
CA ARG A 41 -4.10 5.27 3.45
C ARG A 41 -4.68 3.90 3.75
N LEU A 42 -4.10 2.84 3.19
CA LEU A 42 -4.54 1.46 3.39
C LEU A 42 -4.32 1.01 4.85
N LEU A 43 -3.21 1.40 5.49
CA LEU A 43 -2.92 1.12 6.89
C LEU A 43 -3.79 1.88 7.90
N HIS A 44 -4.42 2.99 7.49
CA HIS A 44 -5.39 3.73 8.31
C HIS A 44 -6.84 3.35 8.02
N HIS A 45 -7.10 2.50 7.03
CA HIS A 45 -8.45 2.08 6.68
C HIS A 45 -8.98 1.09 7.73
N ASP A 46 -10.22 1.26 8.18
CA ASP A 46 -10.80 0.46 9.28
C ASP A 46 -10.71 -1.05 9.03
N ASP A 47 -10.88 -1.46 7.76
CA ASP A 47 -10.81 -2.85 7.32
C ASP A 47 -9.46 -3.55 7.59
N ILE A 48 -8.35 -2.79 7.68
CA ILE A 48 -7.02 -3.37 7.93
C ILE A 48 -6.93 -4.06 9.29
N SER A 49 -7.79 -3.66 10.23
CA SER A 49 -7.88 -4.27 11.56
C SER A 49 -8.39 -5.71 11.51
N PHE A 50 -9.09 -6.10 10.42
CA PHE A 50 -9.60 -7.45 10.23
C PHE A 50 -8.62 -8.38 9.49
N CYS A 51 -7.48 -7.86 9.01
CA CYS A 51 -6.47 -8.61 8.26
C CYS A 51 -5.08 -8.45 8.90
N GLY A 52 -4.90 -9.04 10.09
CA GLY A 52 -3.70 -8.89 10.91
C GLY A 52 -2.38 -9.26 10.22
N GLU A 53 -2.33 -10.35 9.45
CA GLU A 53 -1.12 -10.75 8.71
C GLU A 53 -0.78 -9.76 7.60
N LYS A 54 -1.76 -9.41 6.75
CA LYS A 54 -1.58 -8.41 5.69
C LYS A 54 -1.12 -7.05 6.24
N ARG A 55 -1.61 -6.64 7.41
CA ARG A 55 -1.21 -5.39 8.05
C ARG A 55 0.29 -5.35 8.32
N CYS A 56 0.87 -6.45 8.81
CA CYS A 56 2.32 -6.54 9.03
C CYS A 56 3.10 -6.39 7.72
N ASP A 57 2.64 -7.05 6.65
CA ASP A 57 3.26 -6.94 5.32
C ASP A 57 3.23 -5.50 4.81
N TYR A 58 2.08 -4.81 4.92
CA TYR A 58 1.98 -3.42 4.50
C TYR A 58 2.83 -2.46 5.35
N LEU A 59 3.02 -2.73 6.64
CA LEU A 59 3.93 -1.95 7.49
C LEU A 59 5.39 -2.10 7.04
N LEU A 60 5.81 -3.32 6.71
CA LEU A 60 7.15 -3.58 6.16
C LEU A 60 7.33 -2.87 4.81
N MET A 61 6.32 -2.98 3.93
CA MET A 61 6.31 -2.25 2.65
C MET A 61 6.39 -0.73 2.88
N GLN A 62 5.60 -0.17 3.80
CA GLN A 62 5.62 1.27 4.09
C GLN A 62 7.00 1.74 4.55
N LYS A 63 7.70 0.95 5.36
CA LYS A 63 9.07 1.27 5.78
C LYS A 63 10.02 1.34 4.58
N TYR A 64 9.95 0.37 3.68
CA TYR A 64 10.74 0.36 2.45
C TYR A 64 10.43 1.56 1.56
N TRP A 65 9.15 1.80 1.24
CA TRP A 65 8.74 2.87 0.33
C TRP A 65 8.98 4.26 0.92
N ARG A 66 8.89 4.42 2.24
CA ARG A 66 9.27 5.67 2.91
C ARG A 66 10.77 5.97 2.73
N TRP A 67 11.63 4.97 2.87
CA TRP A 67 13.07 5.12 2.60
C TRP A 67 13.32 5.40 1.12
N GLN A 68 12.70 4.62 0.23
CA GLN A 68 12.83 4.79 -1.23
C GLN A 68 12.35 6.16 -1.72
N SER A 69 11.34 6.75 -1.08
CA SER A 69 10.80 8.07 -1.44
C SER A 69 11.71 9.25 -1.05
N ARG A 70 12.75 8.99 -0.24
CA ARG A 70 13.71 9.98 0.26
C ARG A 70 15.07 9.88 -0.42
N ASN A 71 15.36 8.75 -1.08
CA ASN A 71 16.55 8.53 -1.90
C ASN A 71 16.25 8.85 -3.36
#